data_AF-A0A8B8E0X2-F1
#
_entry.id   AF-A0A8B8E0X2-F1
#
_cell.length_a   1.000
_cell.length_b   1.000
_cell.length_c   1.000
_cell.angle_alpha   90.00
_cell.angle_beta   90.00
_cell.angle_gamma   90.00
#
_symmetry.space_group_name_H-M   'P 1'
#
loop_
_entity.id
_entity.type
_entity.pdbx_description
1 polymer ?
#
loop_
_entity_poly.entity_id
_entity_poly.type
_entity_poly.pdbx_seq_one_letter_code
_entity_poly.pdbx_strand_id
1 'polypeptide(L)'
;MASLYWTCLFLLPLFSNGYIFREEVSKRLLLTDPSALLSRMEALEMKVQSMEGLERKVQALETQLNSDRKTGATYIRWGRKGCPIVNGTTLLYSGLAAGRFFNSKGDGINTLCMPHNPDPAPLDLPAPSDGSHFGRLYGSEYEFNYKNIVYNEDVPCAVCHDIYATSSLMIPGKTVCPGHWTKQFDGFLTSEAHYSDHFGAEYLCLDKDPEYATEGSRQNNYNGRVFYPVEAMCGSLPCPPYDNGKYVSCVVCTN
;
A
#
# COMPACT_ATOMS: atom_id res chain seq x y z
N MET A 1 21.50 63.39 -27.61
CA MET A 1 20.18 63.85 -28.07
C MET A 1 19.31 63.95 -26.82
N ALA A 2 19.32 65.11 -26.15
CA ALA A 2 18.30 66.18 -26.28
C ALA A 2 16.99 65.78 -25.58
N SER A 3 16.74 66.28 -24.35
CA SER A 3 15.92 67.48 -24.02
C SER A 3 14.44 67.10 -23.79
N LEU A 4 13.65 67.55 -22.81
CA LEU A 4 13.60 68.83 -22.09
C LEU A 4 12.93 68.68 -20.70
N TYR A 5 13.33 69.61 -19.83
CA TYR A 5 12.73 70.01 -18.56
C TYR A 5 11.33 70.61 -18.73
N TRP A 6 10.49 70.51 -17.68
CA TRP A 6 9.64 71.64 -17.31
C TRP A 6 9.46 71.75 -15.80
N THR A 7 10.08 72.79 -15.24
CA THR A 7 9.80 73.35 -13.92
C THR A 7 8.65 74.35 -14.05
N CYS A 8 7.69 74.33 -13.11
CA CYS A 8 6.81 75.45 -12.83
C CYS A 8 6.77 75.67 -11.31
N LEU A 9 7.39 76.76 -10.87
CA LEU A 9 7.06 77.44 -9.61
C LEU A 9 5.66 78.08 -9.75
N PHE A 10 4.85 78.10 -8.68
CA PHE A 10 4.56 79.34 -7.94
C PHE A 10 3.42 79.14 -6.91
N LEU A 11 3.68 79.71 -5.72
CA LEU A 11 2.78 80.41 -4.79
C LEU A 11 1.75 79.61 -3.97
N LEU A 12 2.06 79.56 -2.68
CA LEU A 12 1.12 79.45 -1.56
C LEU A 12 0.04 80.54 -1.61
N PRO A 13 -1.18 80.20 -1.19
CA PRO A 13 -1.95 81.06 -0.31
C PRO A 13 -2.25 80.36 1.02
N LEU A 14 -1.88 81.04 2.10
CA LEU A 14 -2.43 80.83 3.44
C LEU A 14 -3.91 81.18 3.40
N PHE A 15 -4.80 80.25 3.74
CA PHE A 15 -6.12 80.57 4.27
C PHE A 15 -6.56 79.56 5.35
N SER A 16 -7.29 80.14 6.29
CA SER A 16 -7.58 79.73 7.66
C SER A 16 -8.78 78.79 7.79
N ASN A 17 -8.79 78.07 8.92
CA ASN A 17 -9.94 77.55 9.67
C ASN A 17 -10.77 76.40 9.10
N GLY A 18 -10.82 75.31 9.88
CA GLY A 18 -11.86 74.29 9.78
C GLY A 18 -11.51 73.01 10.53
N TYR A 19 -11.56 73.05 11.86
CA TYR A 19 -11.54 71.86 12.71
C TYR A 19 -12.69 70.91 12.32
N ILE A 20 -12.37 69.67 11.93
CA ILE A 20 -13.25 68.52 12.14
C ILE A 20 -12.38 67.43 12.78
N PHE A 21 -12.32 67.46 14.12
CA PHE A 21 -12.00 66.26 14.90
C PHE A 21 -13.12 65.27 14.63
N ARG A 22 -12.82 64.22 13.85
CA ARG A 22 -13.65 63.02 13.84
C ARG A 22 -13.41 62.31 15.16
N GLU A 23 -14.24 62.64 16.14
CA GLU A 23 -14.25 62.00 17.45
C GLU A 23 -14.61 60.53 17.23
N GLU A 24 -13.59 59.66 17.31
CA GLU A 24 -13.78 58.24 17.48
C GLU A 24 -14.44 58.06 18.84
N VAL A 25 -15.78 57.90 18.82
CA VAL A 25 -16.57 57.64 20.03
C VAL A 25 -16.04 56.33 20.61
N SER A 26 -15.10 56.47 21.54
CA SER A 26 -14.66 55.40 22.42
C SER A 26 -15.87 55.02 23.25
N LYS A 27 -16.61 54.00 22.78
CA LYS A 27 -17.68 53.34 23.52
C LYS A 27 -17.07 52.71 24.77
N ARG A 28 -16.83 53.52 25.80
CA ARG A 28 -16.63 53.04 27.16
C ARG A 28 -17.90 52.29 27.53
N LEU A 29 -17.78 50.97 27.57
CA LEU A 29 -18.85 50.10 28.02
C LEU A 29 -19.17 50.47 29.46
N LEU A 30 -20.28 51.16 29.69
CA LEU A 30 -20.85 51.28 31.01
C LEU A 30 -21.34 49.88 31.39
N LEU A 31 -20.57 49.18 32.22
CA LEU A 31 -20.91 47.89 32.85
C LEU A 31 -22.18 47.97 33.74
N THR A 32 -22.84 49.12 33.77
CA THR A 32 -24.04 49.43 34.55
C THR A 32 -25.32 49.48 33.72
N ASP A 33 -25.26 49.25 32.39
CA ASP A 33 -26.46 49.11 31.55
C ASP A 33 -26.87 47.64 31.44
N PRO A 34 -27.95 47.21 32.14
CA PRO A 34 -28.39 45.81 32.14
C PRO A 34 -28.75 45.28 30.75
N SER A 35 -29.20 46.16 29.85
CA SER A 35 -29.63 45.78 28.49
C SER A 35 -28.44 45.49 27.57
N ALA A 36 -27.36 46.27 27.70
CA ALA A 36 -26.11 46.03 26.99
C ALA A 36 -25.39 44.75 27.49
N LEU A 37 -25.58 44.39 28.75
CA LEU A 37 -25.07 43.14 29.32
C LEU A 37 -25.87 41.93 28.81
N LEU A 38 -27.20 42.02 28.80
CA LEU A 38 -28.09 40.96 28.34
C LEU A 38 -27.86 40.62 26.86
N SER A 39 -27.77 41.63 25.99
CA SER A 39 -27.47 41.42 24.56
C SER A 39 -26.11 40.78 24.30
N ARG A 40 -25.10 41.04 25.14
CA ARG A 40 -23.79 40.37 25.08
C ARG A 40 -23.88 38.93 25.57
N MET A 41 -24.70 38.65 26.59
CA MET A 41 -24.95 37.29 27.08
C MET A 41 -25.65 36.45 26.02
N GLU A 42 -26.68 36.98 25.35
CA GLU A 42 -27.35 36.31 24.23
C GLU A 42 -26.39 36.03 23.08
N ALA A 43 -25.51 36.99 22.73
CA ALA A 43 -24.49 36.78 21.71
C ALA A 43 -23.44 35.73 22.11
N LEU A 44 -23.13 35.62 23.41
CA LEU A 44 -22.24 34.59 23.95
C LEU A 44 -22.93 33.21 23.92
N GLU A 45 -24.21 33.12 24.30
CA GLU A 45 -25.00 31.89 24.22
C GLU A 45 -25.07 31.36 22.78
N MET A 46 -25.30 32.25 21.81
CA MET A 46 -25.27 31.88 20.38
C MET A 46 -23.91 31.35 19.94
N LYS A 47 -22.81 31.90 20.46
CA LYS A 47 -21.45 31.40 20.18
C LYS A 47 -21.19 30.05 20.84
N VAL A 48 -21.66 29.85 22.08
CA VAL A 48 -21.55 28.56 22.79
C VAL A 48 -22.30 27.47 22.04
N GLN A 49 -23.54 27.73 21.62
CA GLN A 49 -24.31 26.79 20.80
C GLN A 49 -23.60 26.47 19.47
N SER A 50 -22.97 27.46 18.84
CA SER A 50 -22.17 27.24 17.62
C SER A 50 -20.92 26.39 17.89
N MET A 51 -20.26 26.55 19.03
CA MET A 51 -19.09 25.77 19.41
C MET A 51 -19.46 24.32 19.71
N GLU A 52 -20.53 24.09 20.47
CA GLU A 52 -21.07 22.75 20.70
C GLU A 52 -21.44 22.05 19.38
N GLY A 53 -21.99 22.80 18.42
CA GLY A 53 -22.27 22.31 17.07
C GLY A 53 -21.00 21.91 16.30
N LEU A 54 -19.90 22.62 16.50
CA LEU A 54 -18.61 22.29 15.88
C LEU A 54 -17.96 21.08 16.54
N GLU A 55 -17.99 20.98 17.87
CA GLU A 55 -17.49 19.83 18.62
C GLU A 55 -18.18 18.52 18.17
N ARG A 56 -19.52 18.55 18.00
CA ARG A 56 -20.26 17.40 17.47
C ARG A 56 -19.80 17.01 16.06
N LYS A 57 -19.48 17.98 15.20
CA LYS A 57 -18.95 17.70 13.85
C LYS A 57 -17.55 17.11 13.90
N VAL A 58 -16.68 17.60 14.79
CA VAL A 58 -15.34 17.04 15.00
C VAL A 58 -15.45 15.59 15.46
N GLN A 59 -16.29 15.31 16.45
CA GLN A 59 -16.48 13.96 16.98
C GLN A 59 -17.08 12.99 15.94
N ALA A 60 -17.99 13.46 15.08
CA ALA A 60 -18.50 12.69 13.95
C ALA A 60 -17.41 12.37 12.93
N LEU A 61 -16.56 13.35 12.58
CA LEU A 61 -15.42 13.16 11.67
C LEU A 61 -14.39 12.19 12.26
N GLU A 62 -14.09 12.28 13.55
CA GLU A 62 -13.18 11.34 14.23
C GLU A 62 -13.72 9.91 14.22
N THR A 63 -15.02 9.75 14.45
CA THR A 63 -15.67 8.42 14.42
C THR A 63 -15.64 7.85 13.00
N GLN A 64 -15.88 8.68 11.99
CA GLN A 64 -15.80 8.27 10.58
C GLN A 64 -14.37 7.88 10.20
N LEU A 65 -13.36 8.68 10.56
CA LEU A 65 -11.95 8.37 10.31
C LEU A 65 -11.49 7.07 11.00
N ASN A 66 -11.95 6.82 12.23
CA ASN A 66 -11.65 5.58 12.95
C ASN A 66 -12.39 4.36 12.37
N SER A 67 -13.56 4.55 11.77
CA SER A 67 -14.25 3.51 11.01
C SER A 67 -13.51 3.18 9.71
N ASP A 68 -13.06 4.20 8.99
CA ASP A 68 -12.30 4.06 7.73
C ASP A 68 -10.95 3.35 7.98
N ARG A 69 -10.31 3.59 9.13
CA ARG A 69 -9.11 2.86 9.59
C ARG A 69 -9.28 1.37 9.87
N LYS A 70 -10.51 0.85 9.95
CA LYS A 70 -10.76 -0.61 10.07
C LYS A 70 -10.77 -1.31 8.71
N THR A 71 -10.62 -0.56 7.64
CA THR A 71 -10.48 -1.10 6.29
C THR A 71 -9.00 -1.21 5.95
N GLY A 72 -8.63 -2.25 5.22
CA GLY A 72 -7.25 -2.50 4.86
C GLY A 72 -7.18 -3.71 3.94
N ALA A 73 -6.25 -3.70 2.99
CA ALA A 73 -6.04 -4.80 2.06
C ALA A 73 -4.70 -5.47 2.32
N THR A 74 -4.70 -6.80 2.31
CA THR A 74 -3.48 -7.60 2.46
C THR A 74 -3.08 -8.19 1.12
N TYR A 75 -1.79 -8.29 0.87
CA TYR A 75 -1.22 -9.02 -0.26
C TYR A 75 0.14 -9.60 0.10
N ILE A 76 0.60 -10.57 -0.69
CA ILE A 76 1.93 -11.18 -0.53
C ILE A 76 2.83 -10.65 -1.63
N ARG A 77 4.01 -10.20 -1.25
CA ARG A 77 5.10 -9.82 -2.14
C ARG A 77 6.10 -10.96 -2.20
N TRP A 78 6.04 -11.73 -3.28
CA TRP A 78 6.93 -12.86 -3.51
C TRP A 78 8.31 -12.40 -3.98
N GLY A 79 9.34 -13.04 -3.46
CA GLY A 79 10.73 -12.78 -3.78
C GLY A 79 11.34 -11.58 -3.06
N ARG A 80 10.69 -11.03 -2.03
CA ARG A 80 11.22 -9.90 -1.24
C ARG A 80 11.00 -10.15 0.24
N LYS A 81 11.93 -9.67 1.08
CA LYS A 81 11.82 -9.76 2.54
C LYS A 81 11.02 -8.61 3.18
N GLY A 82 10.62 -7.60 2.39
CA GLY A 82 9.89 -6.44 2.89
C GLY A 82 8.88 -5.87 1.91
N CYS A 83 7.98 -5.05 2.42
CA CYS A 83 6.93 -4.38 1.63
C CYS A 83 7.47 -3.23 0.79
N PRO A 84 6.78 -2.85 -0.30
CA PRO A 84 7.16 -1.69 -1.09
C PRO A 84 7.01 -0.41 -0.27
N ILE A 85 7.81 0.61 -0.61
CA ILE A 85 7.75 1.93 0.04
C ILE A 85 6.62 2.73 -0.62
N VAL A 86 5.38 2.39 -0.25
CA VAL A 86 4.15 3.06 -0.67
C VAL A 86 3.43 3.57 0.56
N ASN A 87 2.87 4.77 0.49
CA ASN A 87 2.18 5.38 1.63
C ASN A 87 1.04 4.48 2.13
N GLY A 88 0.94 4.27 3.44
CA GLY A 88 -0.06 3.39 4.06
C GLY A 88 0.27 1.90 4.04
N THR A 89 1.33 1.49 3.34
CA THR A 89 1.75 0.08 3.31
C THR A 89 2.68 -0.23 4.48
N THR A 90 2.37 -1.28 5.24
CA THR A 90 3.19 -1.78 6.34
C THR A 90 3.48 -3.27 6.18
N LEU A 91 4.62 -3.72 6.73
CA LEU A 91 4.96 -5.13 6.82
C LEU A 91 4.21 -5.77 7.99
N LEU A 92 3.43 -6.82 7.72
CA LEU A 92 2.85 -7.66 8.77
C LEU A 92 3.88 -8.67 9.27
N TYR A 93 4.47 -9.44 8.36
CA TYR A 93 5.59 -10.33 8.64
C TYR A 93 6.36 -10.67 7.36
N SER A 94 7.62 -11.06 7.51
CA SER A 94 8.43 -11.67 6.47
C SER A 94 8.57 -13.17 6.70
N GLY A 95 8.90 -13.90 5.63
CA GLY A 95 8.96 -15.34 5.68
C GLY A 95 9.65 -15.97 4.48
N LEU A 96 9.47 -17.28 4.38
CA LEU A 96 9.90 -18.12 3.26
C LEU A 96 8.68 -18.63 2.50
N ALA A 97 8.75 -18.58 1.18
CA ALA A 97 7.74 -19.26 0.36
C ALA A 97 7.86 -20.77 0.56
N ALA A 98 6.72 -21.43 0.65
CA ALA A 98 6.63 -22.87 0.81
C ALA A 98 5.40 -23.42 0.09
N GLY A 99 5.44 -24.68 -0.31
CA GLY A 99 4.32 -25.35 -0.96
C GLY A 99 4.58 -26.84 -1.12
N ARG A 100 3.95 -27.45 -2.11
CA ARG A 100 4.19 -28.86 -2.42
C ARG A 100 5.56 -29.08 -3.05
N PHE A 101 6.03 -30.32 -2.97
CA PHE A 101 7.16 -30.82 -3.75
C PHE A 101 6.82 -30.87 -5.24
N PHE A 102 7.76 -30.50 -6.11
CA PHE A 102 7.53 -30.31 -7.55
C PHE A 102 6.81 -31.48 -8.26
N ASN A 103 7.12 -32.73 -7.90
CA ASN A 103 6.54 -33.95 -8.49
C ASN A 103 5.49 -34.66 -7.64
N SER A 104 5.02 -34.03 -6.56
CA SER A 104 3.97 -34.63 -5.72
C SER A 104 2.58 -34.47 -6.35
N LYS A 105 1.85 -35.58 -6.44
CA LYS A 105 0.45 -35.64 -6.92
C LYS A 105 -0.55 -35.09 -5.90
N GLY A 106 -0.24 -35.22 -4.61
CA GLY A 106 -1.05 -34.76 -3.49
C GLY A 106 -0.59 -33.40 -2.96
N ASP A 107 -0.73 -33.20 -1.65
CA ASP A 107 -0.39 -31.96 -0.93
C ASP A 107 -1.23 -30.73 -1.35
N GLY A 108 -0.90 -29.56 -0.82
CA GLY A 108 -1.58 -28.30 -1.11
C GLY A 108 -1.21 -27.74 -2.48
N ILE A 109 -2.19 -27.18 -3.20
CA ILE A 109 -1.92 -26.58 -4.51
C ILE A 109 -1.30 -25.19 -4.42
N ASN A 110 -1.67 -24.46 -3.38
CA ASN A 110 -1.26 -23.11 -3.09
C ASN A 110 0.13 -23.05 -2.46
N THR A 111 0.74 -21.88 -2.60
CA THR A 111 2.01 -21.46 -2.01
C THR A 111 1.68 -20.59 -0.80
N LEU A 112 2.38 -20.86 0.28
CA LEU A 112 2.22 -20.18 1.56
C LEU A 112 3.45 -19.31 1.82
N CYS A 113 3.23 -18.18 2.48
CA CYS A 113 4.33 -17.39 3.05
C CYS A 113 4.49 -17.81 4.51
N MET A 114 5.51 -18.60 4.81
CA MET A 114 5.73 -19.17 6.14
C MET A 114 6.55 -18.21 6.99
N PRO A 115 6.09 -17.81 8.19
CA PRO A 115 6.85 -16.92 9.05
C PRO A 115 8.18 -17.56 9.48
N HIS A 116 9.20 -16.74 9.72
CA HIS A 116 10.51 -17.22 10.18
C HIS A 116 10.48 -17.86 11.58
N ASN A 117 9.44 -17.58 12.35
CA ASN A 117 9.24 -18.02 13.73
C ASN A 117 7.87 -18.71 13.91
N PRO A 118 7.68 -19.93 13.37
CA PRO A 118 6.42 -20.64 13.54
C PRO A 118 6.20 -21.07 14.99
N ASP A 119 4.94 -20.96 15.46
CA ASP A 119 4.54 -21.54 16.74
C ASP A 119 4.47 -23.07 16.65
N PRO A 120 4.82 -23.80 17.73
CA PRO A 120 4.69 -25.25 17.76
C PRO A 120 3.22 -25.68 17.68
N ALA A 121 2.97 -26.74 16.91
CA ALA A 121 1.65 -27.34 16.83
C ALA A 121 1.27 -28.03 18.18
N PRO A 122 -0.01 -28.02 18.59
CA PRO A 122 -0.47 -28.74 19.77
C PRO A 122 -0.14 -30.24 19.71
N LEU A 123 0.16 -30.85 20.85
CA LEU A 123 0.56 -32.26 20.93
C LEU A 123 -0.60 -33.25 20.75
N ASP A 124 -1.83 -32.78 20.91
CA ASP A 124 -3.07 -33.56 20.83
C ASP A 124 -3.73 -33.52 19.43
N LEU A 125 -2.97 -33.11 18.40
CA LEU A 125 -3.45 -33.15 17.03
C LEU A 125 -3.70 -34.60 16.55
N PRO A 126 -4.73 -34.81 15.71
CA PRO A 126 -5.03 -36.12 15.17
C PRO A 126 -3.86 -36.65 14.33
N ALA A 127 -3.38 -37.83 14.69
CA ALA A 127 -2.37 -38.56 13.93
C ALA A 127 -3.03 -39.64 13.06
N PRO A 128 -2.55 -39.88 11.82
CA PRO A 128 -3.04 -40.98 11.00
C PRO A 128 -2.76 -42.32 11.69
N SER A 129 -3.69 -43.27 11.60
CA SER A 129 -3.60 -44.56 12.30
C SER A 129 -2.39 -45.43 11.89
N ASP A 130 -1.79 -45.17 10.72
CA ASP A 130 -0.60 -45.86 10.22
C ASP A 130 0.64 -44.94 10.10
N GLY A 131 0.54 -43.69 10.55
CA GLY A 131 1.64 -42.73 10.51
C GLY A 131 2.16 -42.35 9.11
N SER A 132 1.49 -42.75 8.03
CA SER A 132 1.99 -42.60 6.65
C SER A 132 1.14 -41.68 5.76
N HIS A 133 -0.09 -41.36 6.18
CA HIS A 133 -1.02 -40.52 5.43
C HIS A 133 -1.03 -39.07 5.94
N PHE A 134 -0.10 -38.25 5.44
CA PHE A 134 -0.02 -36.83 5.77
C PHE A 134 0.30 -35.98 4.54
N GLY A 135 -0.22 -34.75 4.54
CA GLY A 135 0.20 -33.71 3.60
C GLY A 135 1.57 -33.18 3.98
N ARG A 136 2.38 -32.80 2.98
CA ARG A 136 3.72 -32.27 3.17
C ARG A 136 3.82 -30.82 2.70
N LEU A 137 4.72 -30.09 3.33
CA LEU A 137 5.05 -28.71 3.02
C LEU A 137 6.57 -28.60 2.89
N TYR A 138 7.02 -27.99 1.80
CA TYR A 138 8.43 -27.86 1.44
C TYR A 138 8.73 -26.39 1.18
N GLY A 139 9.96 -25.95 1.49
CA GLY A 139 10.44 -24.62 1.12
C GLY A 139 10.47 -24.43 -0.40
N SER A 140 10.58 -23.19 -0.84
CA SER A 140 10.55 -22.83 -2.26
C SER A 140 11.90 -22.41 -2.82
N GLU A 141 12.14 -22.76 -4.08
CA GLU A 141 13.43 -22.52 -4.77
C GLU A 141 13.23 -21.80 -6.10
N TYR A 142 14.16 -20.90 -6.44
CA TYR A 142 14.27 -20.35 -7.77
C TYR A 142 14.95 -21.33 -8.71
N GLU A 143 14.30 -21.63 -9.83
CA GLU A 143 14.81 -22.54 -10.85
C GLU A 143 15.35 -21.79 -12.08
N PHE A 144 15.90 -20.60 -11.84
CA PHE A 144 16.46 -19.72 -12.88
C PHE A 144 17.52 -18.78 -12.30
N ASN A 145 18.33 -18.20 -13.19
CA ASN A 145 19.24 -17.11 -12.86
C ASN A 145 18.63 -15.78 -13.30
N TYR A 146 18.58 -14.79 -12.42
CA TYR A 146 18.07 -13.47 -12.75
C TYR A 146 18.62 -12.40 -11.80
N LYS A 147 19.32 -11.39 -12.35
CA LYS A 147 20.02 -10.37 -11.55
C LYS A 147 20.98 -11.00 -10.54
N ASN A 148 20.72 -10.82 -9.25
CA ASN A 148 21.47 -11.36 -8.12
C ASN A 148 20.98 -12.74 -7.67
N ILE A 149 19.90 -13.26 -8.26
CA ILE A 149 19.36 -14.58 -7.96
C ILE A 149 20.06 -15.63 -8.78
N VAL A 150 20.45 -16.71 -8.11
CA VAL A 150 21.05 -17.89 -8.70
C VAL A 150 20.14 -19.10 -8.49
N TYR A 151 20.21 -20.04 -9.42
CA TYR A 151 19.54 -21.34 -9.34
C TYR A 151 19.71 -22.04 -7.97
N ASN A 152 18.65 -22.67 -7.47
CA ASN A 152 18.50 -23.28 -6.14
C ASN A 152 18.58 -22.31 -4.95
N GLU A 153 18.38 -21.01 -5.17
CA GLU A 153 18.23 -20.08 -4.05
C GLU A 153 16.79 -20.11 -3.51
N ASP A 154 16.67 -20.05 -2.18
CA ASP A 154 15.38 -20.05 -1.50
C ASP A 154 14.62 -18.74 -1.73
N VAL A 155 13.30 -18.85 -1.90
CA VAL A 155 12.41 -17.73 -2.25
C VAL A 155 11.85 -17.08 -0.98
N PRO A 156 12.22 -15.84 -0.64
CA PRO A 156 11.62 -15.11 0.49
C PRO A 156 10.25 -14.57 0.11
N CYS A 157 9.47 -14.21 1.11
CA CYS A 157 8.19 -13.55 0.94
C CYS A 157 7.95 -12.49 2.04
N ALA A 158 7.10 -11.52 1.73
CA ALA A 158 6.64 -10.53 2.69
C ALA A 158 5.12 -10.37 2.58
N VAL A 159 4.43 -10.43 3.71
CA VAL A 159 3.00 -10.15 3.78
C VAL A 159 2.79 -8.70 4.17
N CYS A 160 2.10 -7.97 3.30
CA CYS A 160 1.96 -6.52 3.36
C CYS A 160 0.52 -6.14 3.59
N HIS A 161 0.32 -5.07 4.36
CA HIS A 161 -0.99 -4.51 4.65
C HIS A 161 -1.02 -3.04 4.25
N ASP A 162 -1.94 -2.68 3.37
CA ASP A 162 -2.23 -1.31 3.00
C ASP A 162 -3.44 -0.83 3.78
N ILE A 163 -3.22 0.11 4.71
CA ILE A 163 -4.25 0.61 5.63
C ILE A 163 -5.27 1.54 4.97
N TYR A 164 -5.02 1.99 3.74
CA TYR A 164 -5.94 2.87 3.02
C TYR A 164 -6.77 2.11 1.99
N ALA A 165 -6.33 0.91 1.62
CA ALA A 165 -6.98 0.11 0.61
C ALA A 165 -8.07 -0.79 1.17
N THR A 166 -9.03 -1.15 0.32
CA THR A 166 -10.11 -2.09 0.68
C THR A 166 -9.98 -3.42 -0.07
N SER A 167 -9.18 -3.45 -1.13
CA SER A 167 -8.95 -4.60 -1.98
C SER A 167 -7.53 -4.62 -2.52
N SER A 168 -7.04 -5.82 -2.81
CA SER A 168 -5.80 -6.05 -3.53
C SER A 168 -6.07 -6.92 -4.75
N LEU A 169 -5.29 -6.72 -5.82
CA LEU A 169 -5.45 -7.43 -7.09
C LEU A 169 -4.08 -7.68 -7.73
N MET A 170 -3.85 -8.92 -8.16
CA MET A 170 -2.76 -9.27 -9.08
C MET A 170 -3.32 -9.32 -10.51
N ILE A 171 -2.66 -8.61 -11.44
CA ILE A 171 -3.03 -8.59 -12.86
C ILE A 171 -1.90 -9.20 -13.70
N PRO A 172 -2.09 -10.39 -14.27
CA PRO A 172 -1.13 -10.99 -15.19
C PRO A 172 -1.10 -10.24 -16.54
N GLY A 173 0.06 -10.18 -17.18
CA GLY A 173 0.28 -9.50 -18.46
C GLY A 173 0.30 -7.96 -18.38
N LYS A 174 0.36 -7.38 -17.18
CA LYS A 174 0.44 -5.93 -16.96
C LYS A 174 1.62 -5.57 -16.06
N THR A 175 2.11 -4.35 -16.20
CA THR A 175 3.09 -3.73 -15.28
C THR A 175 2.56 -2.42 -14.71
N VAL A 176 1.33 -2.05 -15.01
CA VAL A 176 0.68 -0.79 -14.60
C VAL A 176 -0.71 -1.12 -14.10
N CYS A 177 -1.10 -0.51 -12.98
CA CYS A 177 -2.41 -0.69 -12.38
C CYS A 177 -3.51 0.04 -13.16
N PRO A 178 -4.77 -0.40 -13.05
CA PRO A 178 -5.92 0.34 -13.57
C PRO A 178 -6.01 1.75 -12.96
N GLY A 179 -6.79 2.63 -13.58
CA GLY A 179 -7.04 3.95 -13.02
C GLY A 179 -7.60 3.86 -11.60
N HIS A 180 -7.14 4.77 -10.72
CA HIS A 180 -7.45 4.81 -9.29
C HIS A 180 -6.92 3.65 -8.44
N TRP A 181 -6.16 2.71 -9.02
CA TRP A 181 -5.42 1.71 -8.24
C TRP A 181 -3.96 2.15 -8.09
N THR A 182 -3.44 1.96 -6.88
CA THR A 182 -2.05 2.20 -6.54
C THR A 182 -1.23 0.96 -6.81
N LYS A 183 -0.12 1.11 -7.54
CA LYS A 183 0.85 0.03 -7.73
C LYS A 183 1.59 -0.22 -6.43
N GLN A 184 1.55 -1.47 -5.98
CA GLN A 184 2.37 -1.97 -4.90
C GLN A 184 3.71 -2.46 -5.42
N PHE A 185 3.70 -3.38 -6.39
CA PHE A 185 4.90 -3.79 -7.12
C PHE A 185 4.56 -4.38 -8.49
N ASP A 186 5.57 -4.48 -9.36
CA ASP A 186 5.48 -5.14 -10.66
C ASP A 186 6.64 -6.13 -10.84
N GLY A 187 6.45 -7.10 -11.71
CA GLY A 187 7.44 -8.10 -12.07
C GLY A 187 6.95 -9.08 -13.11
N PHE A 188 7.19 -10.37 -12.89
CA PHE A 188 6.85 -11.42 -13.85
C PHE A 188 6.19 -12.62 -13.19
N LEU A 189 5.37 -13.32 -13.97
CA LEU A 189 4.68 -14.51 -13.50
C LEU A 189 5.67 -15.66 -13.34
N THR A 190 5.48 -16.37 -12.24
CA THR A 190 6.12 -17.66 -11.98
C THR A 190 5.08 -18.73 -11.71
N SER A 191 5.38 -19.96 -12.08
CA SER A 191 4.58 -21.15 -11.79
C SER A 191 5.48 -22.36 -11.55
N GLU A 192 4.87 -23.53 -11.49
CA GLU A 192 5.56 -24.81 -11.64
C GLU A 192 6.10 -25.00 -13.08
N ALA A 193 7.08 -25.89 -13.26
CA ALA A 193 7.66 -26.20 -14.56
C ALA A 193 6.69 -26.93 -15.49
N HIS A 194 6.86 -26.72 -16.80
CA HIS A 194 6.18 -27.48 -17.84
C HIS A 194 7.02 -28.72 -18.22
N TYR A 195 7.12 -29.68 -17.29
CA TYR A 195 7.77 -30.98 -17.49
C TYR A 195 6.79 -32.12 -17.16
N SER A 196 7.01 -33.31 -17.74
CA SER A 196 6.07 -34.43 -17.65
C SER A 196 5.88 -35.01 -16.25
N ASP A 197 6.87 -34.82 -15.37
CA ASP A 197 6.92 -35.29 -13.99
C ASP A 197 6.61 -34.19 -12.97
N HIS A 198 6.29 -32.98 -13.41
CA HIS A 198 5.89 -31.86 -12.56
C HIS A 198 4.36 -31.74 -12.49
N PHE A 199 3.83 -31.29 -11.35
CA PHE A 199 2.39 -31.10 -11.15
C PHE A 199 2.02 -29.63 -10.94
N GLY A 200 1.10 -29.12 -11.74
CA GLY A 200 0.82 -27.68 -11.82
C GLY A 200 0.54 -26.99 -10.48
N ALA A 201 1.12 -25.81 -10.28
CA ALA A 201 0.90 -24.91 -9.15
C ALA A 201 0.19 -23.62 -9.60
N GLU A 202 -0.14 -22.77 -8.65
CA GLU A 202 -0.70 -21.45 -8.95
C GLU A 202 0.28 -20.54 -9.69
N TYR A 203 -0.26 -19.52 -10.36
CA TYR A 203 0.53 -18.44 -10.94
C TYR A 203 0.74 -17.33 -9.92
N LEU A 204 2.00 -17.03 -9.61
CA LEU A 204 2.39 -15.98 -8.67
C LEU A 204 3.09 -14.84 -9.39
N CYS A 205 2.88 -13.62 -8.88
CA CYS A 205 3.65 -12.47 -9.34
C CYS A 205 4.92 -12.32 -8.50
N LEU A 206 6.08 -12.62 -9.10
CA LEU A 206 7.37 -12.42 -8.47
C LEU A 206 7.83 -10.98 -8.69
N ASP A 207 8.33 -10.33 -7.64
CA ASP A 207 8.87 -8.97 -7.73
C ASP A 207 10.01 -8.89 -8.75
N LYS A 208 10.06 -7.82 -9.54
CA LYS A 208 11.12 -7.63 -10.55
C LYS A 208 12.52 -7.46 -9.95
N ASP A 209 12.65 -7.13 -8.67
CA ASP A 209 13.93 -6.97 -7.98
C ASP A 209 14.07 -8.02 -6.87
N PRO A 210 14.09 -9.32 -7.20
CA PRO A 210 14.01 -10.38 -6.21
C PRO A 210 15.27 -10.45 -5.33
N GLU A 211 15.04 -10.93 -4.12
CA GLU A 211 16.03 -11.28 -3.11
C GLU A 211 16.00 -12.80 -2.91
N TYR A 212 17.10 -13.36 -2.40
CA TYR A 212 17.17 -14.73 -1.93
C TYR A 212 17.09 -14.76 -0.40
N ALA A 213 16.59 -15.86 0.15
CA ALA A 213 16.61 -16.05 1.59
C ALA A 213 18.04 -16.28 2.08
N THR A 214 18.39 -15.64 3.19
CA THR A 214 19.72 -15.77 3.82
C THR A 214 19.73 -16.79 4.95
N GLU A 215 18.60 -17.46 5.16
CA GLU A 215 18.40 -18.48 6.18
C GLU A 215 18.65 -19.84 5.55
N GLY A 216 19.26 -20.75 6.30
CA GLY A 216 19.62 -22.06 5.76
C GLY A 216 20.87 -22.04 4.88
N SER A 217 21.05 -23.11 4.10
CA SER A 217 22.22 -23.30 3.26
C SER A 217 21.95 -22.79 1.85
N ARG A 218 22.77 -21.84 1.41
CA ARG A 218 22.63 -21.21 0.08
C ARG A 218 22.87 -22.21 -1.05
N GLN A 219 22.05 -22.15 -2.10
CA GLN A 219 22.20 -22.91 -3.36
C GLN A 219 22.14 -24.43 -3.20
N ASN A 220 21.45 -24.92 -2.18
CA ASN A 220 21.20 -26.34 -2.04
C ASN A 220 19.91 -26.69 -2.74
N ASN A 221 19.94 -27.76 -3.55
CA ASN A 221 18.75 -28.29 -4.18
C ASN A 221 18.01 -29.25 -3.24
N TYR A 222 16.85 -28.83 -2.77
CA TYR A 222 15.89 -29.59 -1.98
C TYR A 222 14.65 -30.01 -2.79
N ASN A 223 14.54 -29.58 -4.05
CA ASN A 223 13.45 -29.83 -4.98
C ASN A 223 12.07 -29.58 -4.35
N GLY A 224 11.93 -28.49 -3.61
CA GLY A 224 10.71 -28.18 -2.89
C GLY A 224 9.62 -27.63 -3.82
N ARG A 225 9.04 -26.49 -3.43
CA ARG A 225 8.09 -25.74 -4.24
C ARG A 225 8.83 -24.79 -5.18
N VAL A 226 8.90 -25.10 -6.47
CA VAL A 226 9.81 -24.40 -7.37
C VAL A 226 9.20 -23.23 -8.15
N PHE A 227 9.98 -22.21 -8.46
CA PHE A 227 9.55 -21.03 -9.20
C PHE A 227 10.20 -21.02 -10.58
N TYR A 228 9.40 -21.23 -11.63
CA TYR A 228 9.79 -21.10 -13.03
C TYR A 228 9.11 -19.88 -13.67
N PRO A 229 9.81 -19.07 -14.48
CA PRO A 229 9.18 -17.97 -15.23
C PRO A 229 8.16 -18.52 -16.24
N VAL A 230 7.03 -17.81 -16.38
CA VAL A 230 5.92 -18.25 -17.22
C VAL A 230 6.02 -17.64 -18.61
N GLU A 231 6.02 -18.48 -19.64
CA GLU A 231 5.95 -18.08 -21.04
C GLU A 231 4.51 -18.01 -21.55
N ALA A 232 4.20 -17.00 -22.36
CA ALA A 232 2.98 -16.96 -23.14
C ALA A 232 3.04 -17.95 -24.30
N MET A 233 2.05 -18.85 -24.39
CA MET A 233 1.92 -19.78 -25.50
C MET A 233 0.74 -19.36 -26.39
N CYS A 234 1.03 -19.06 -27.66
CA CYS A 234 0.01 -18.62 -28.61
C CYS A 234 -0.95 -19.76 -29.01
N GLY A 235 -2.17 -19.39 -29.36
CA GLY A 235 -3.23 -20.32 -29.75
C GLY A 235 -4.57 -19.69 -29.40
N SER A 236 -5.25 -20.24 -28.39
CA SER A 236 -6.39 -19.56 -27.76
C SER A 236 -5.98 -18.26 -27.07
N LEU A 237 -4.71 -18.13 -26.67
CA LEU A 237 -4.11 -16.85 -26.30
C LEU A 237 -3.70 -16.13 -27.60
N PRO A 238 -4.31 -14.97 -27.92
CA PRO A 238 -4.08 -14.30 -29.18
C PRO A 238 -2.70 -13.63 -29.23
N CYS A 239 -2.03 -13.77 -30.37
CA CYS A 239 -0.74 -13.16 -30.64
C CYS A 239 -0.78 -12.42 -31.98
N PRO A 240 -0.82 -11.07 -31.99
CA PRO A 240 -0.79 -10.12 -30.85
C PRO A 240 -2.09 -10.07 -30.00
N PRO A 241 -2.08 -9.50 -28.77
CA PRO A 241 -1.01 -8.68 -28.18
C PRO A 241 0.04 -9.43 -27.36
N TYR A 242 -0.10 -10.75 -27.18
CA TYR A 242 0.94 -11.57 -26.59
C TYR A 242 1.98 -11.99 -27.65
N ASP A 243 3.16 -12.41 -27.19
CA ASP A 243 4.24 -12.90 -28.04
C ASP A 243 4.57 -14.34 -27.64
N ASN A 244 4.64 -15.24 -28.63
CA ASN A 244 4.91 -16.66 -28.38
C ASN A 244 6.26 -16.86 -27.70
N GLY A 245 6.28 -17.65 -26.62
CA GLY A 245 7.50 -17.96 -25.87
C GLY A 245 8.10 -16.77 -25.13
N LYS A 246 7.38 -15.67 -24.96
CA LYS A 246 7.84 -14.53 -24.14
C LYS A 246 7.31 -14.62 -22.72
N TYR A 247 8.15 -14.24 -21.76
CA TYR A 247 7.74 -14.21 -20.35
C TYR A 247 6.62 -13.20 -20.10
N VAL A 248 5.69 -13.59 -19.23
CA VAL A 248 4.50 -12.81 -18.91
C VAL A 248 4.78 -11.92 -17.71
N SER A 249 4.60 -10.61 -17.86
CA SER A 249 4.72 -9.67 -16.74
C SER A 249 3.55 -9.78 -15.76
N CYS A 250 3.64 -9.14 -14.61
CA CYS A 250 2.52 -9.00 -13.68
C CYS A 250 2.66 -7.74 -12.82
N VAL A 251 1.55 -7.32 -12.23
CA VAL A 251 1.50 -6.20 -11.28
C VAL A 251 0.56 -6.54 -10.14
N VAL A 252 0.93 -6.14 -8.93
CA VAL A 252 0.06 -6.18 -7.76
C VAL A 252 -0.33 -4.75 -7.39
N CYS A 253 -1.63 -4.56 -7.21
CA CYS A 253 -2.26 -3.27 -7.01
C CYS A 253 -3.16 -3.29 -5.77
N THR A 254 -3.35 -2.14 -5.15
CA THR A 254 -4.39 -1.88 -4.14
C THR A 254 -5.23 -0.68 -4.57
N ASN A 255 -6.48 -0.56 -4.11
CA ASN A 255 -7.39 0.52 -4.49
C ASN A 255 -7.49 1.63 -3.45
#